data_AF-A0A223KSQ8-F1
#
_entry.id   AF-A0A223KSQ8-F1
#
_cell.length_a   1.000
_cell.length_b   1.000
_cell.length_c   1.000
_cell.angle_alpha   90.00
_cell.angle_beta   90.00
_cell.angle_gamma   90.00
#
_symmetry.space_group_name_H-M   'P 1'
#
loop_
_entity.id
_entity.type
_entity.pdbx_description
1 polymer ?
#
loop_
_entity_poly.entity_id
_entity_poly.type
_entity_poly.pdbx_seq_one_letter_code
_entity_poly.pdbx_strand_id
1 'polypeptide(L)'
;MNHYTQEEWLAYIQDELSEDRRTILEDHLYSCDQCLHVYLEQLNYVSDTLPMLSEEEQNVVPIETKKMPFYQHSIFHYTVAAAITFLLLTSGMFHSMIGFASNIEESTVQNREEAVSKNVMNKALSFLELIERKHKEEK
;
A
#
# COMPACT_ATOMS: atom_id res chain seq x y z
N MET A 1 0.28 11.66 29.37
CA MET A 1 0.59 11.87 27.95
C MET A 1 -0.61 12.59 27.36
N ASN A 2 -0.41 13.71 26.65
CA ASN A 2 -1.52 14.52 26.14
C ASN A 2 -2.02 13.88 24.85
N HIS A 3 -3.28 13.44 24.85
CA HIS A 3 -3.98 12.98 23.66
C HIS A 3 -4.73 14.15 23.04
N TYR A 4 -4.82 14.17 21.71
CA TYR A 4 -5.56 15.20 20.99
C TYR A 4 -7.05 14.88 20.97
N THR A 5 -7.89 15.91 20.97
CA THR A 5 -9.35 15.76 21.04
C THR A 5 -9.95 15.43 19.68
N GLN A 6 -11.20 14.97 19.68
CA GLN A 6 -11.98 14.74 18.45
C GLN A 6 -12.07 15.99 17.57
N GLU A 7 -12.22 17.17 18.18
CA GLU A 7 -12.30 18.46 17.49
C GLU A 7 -10.99 18.78 16.73
N GLU A 8 -9.83 18.51 17.33
CA GLU A 8 -8.53 18.70 16.67
C GLU A 8 -8.35 17.76 15.47
N TRP A 9 -8.81 16.50 15.58
CA TRP A 9 -8.79 15.55 14.47
C TRP A 9 -9.79 15.90 13.37
N LEU A 10 -10.96 16.45 13.71
CA LEU A 10 -11.92 16.96 12.72
C LEU A 10 -11.35 18.15 11.95
N ALA A 11 -10.68 19.08 12.63
CA ALA A 11 -10.00 20.20 11.98
C ALA A 11 -8.85 19.72 11.07
N TYR A 12 -8.13 18.67 11.48
CA TYR A 12 -7.12 18.02 10.64
C TYR A 12 -7.74 17.40 9.36
N ILE A 13 -8.84 16.66 9.49
CA ILE A 13 -9.54 16.01 8.36
C ILE A 13 -10.13 17.04 7.39
N GLN A 14 -10.62 18.18 7.91
CA GLN A 14 -11.22 19.27 7.13
C GLN A 14 -10.20 20.25 6.55
N ASP A 15 -8.90 19.98 6.71
CA ASP A 15 -7.80 20.82 6.21
C ASP A 15 -7.75 22.24 6.82
N GLU A 16 -8.24 22.40 8.06
CA GLU A 16 -8.36 23.71 8.75
C GLU A 16 -7.15 24.04 9.65
N LEU A 17 -6.18 23.13 9.76
CA LEU A 17 -4.98 23.32 10.58
C LEU A 17 -3.82 23.92 9.78
N SER A 18 -3.00 24.74 10.44
CA SER A 18 -1.72 25.20 9.89
C SER A 18 -0.74 24.03 9.69
N GLU A 19 0.09 24.09 8.66
CA GLU A 19 1.12 23.08 8.32
C GLU A 19 1.93 22.61 9.55
N ASP A 20 2.48 23.53 10.34
CA ASP A 20 3.25 23.19 11.54
C ASP A 20 2.47 22.34 12.55
N ARG A 21 1.15 22.57 12.64
CA ARG A 21 0.27 21.84 13.56
C ARG A 21 -0.08 20.46 13.02
N ARG A 22 -0.24 20.32 11.71
CA ARG A 22 -0.47 19.03 11.04
C ARG A 22 0.69 18.08 11.28
N THR A 23 1.92 18.54 11.07
CA THR A 23 3.12 17.72 11.29
C THR A 23 3.20 17.18 12.72
N ILE A 24 2.83 17.99 13.72
CA ILE A 24 2.82 17.56 15.14
C ILE A 24 1.76 16.46 15.39
N LEU A 25 0.58 16.59 14.78
CA LEU A 25 -0.49 15.60 14.90
C LEU A 25 -0.10 14.29 14.18
N GLU A 26 0.44 14.39 12.97
CA GLU A 26 0.94 13.26 12.19
C GLU A 26 2.05 12.49 12.94
N ASP A 27 3.03 13.21 13.49
CA ASP A 27 4.10 12.61 14.30
C ASP A 27 3.54 11.83 15.50
N HIS A 28 2.49 12.36 16.13
CA HIS A 28 1.82 11.70 17.24
C HIS A 28 1.07 10.42 16.84
N LEU A 29 0.49 10.35 15.64
CA LEU A 29 -0.19 9.15 15.14
C LEU A 29 0.75 7.95 15.03
N TYR A 30 2.03 8.16 14.76
CA TYR A 30 3.01 7.07 14.69
C TYR A 30 3.31 6.41 16.04
N SER A 31 2.99 7.08 17.15
CA SER A 31 3.39 6.66 18.50
C SER A 31 2.23 6.48 19.48
N CYS A 32 1.00 6.82 19.08
CA CYS A 32 -0.16 6.79 19.97
C CYS A 32 -1.39 6.10 19.36
N ASP A 33 -1.60 4.84 19.73
CA ASP A 33 -2.77 4.03 19.30
C ASP A 33 -4.12 4.66 19.66
N GLN A 34 -4.20 5.34 20.81
CA GLN A 34 -5.43 6.00 21.24
C GLN A 34 -5.81 7.15 20.30
N CYS A 35 -4.84 7.94 19.84
CA CYS A 35 -5.11 9.02 18.91
C CYS A 35 -5.42 8.50 17.50
N LEU A 36 -4.78 7.40 17.10
CA LEU A 36 -5.12 6.71 15.86
C LEU A 36 -6.58 6.24 15.86
N HIS A 37 -7.06 5.68 16.96
CA HIS A 37 -8.45 5.25 17.09
C HIS A 37 -9.43 6.43 16.91
N VAL A 38 -9.19 7.53 17.61
CA VAL A 38 -10.03 8.74 17.51
C VAL A 38 -10.00 9.32 16.09
N TYR A 39 -8.82 9.40 15.47
CA TYR A 39 -8.68 9.85 14.08
C TYR A 39 -9.52 9.00 13.11
N LEU A 40 -9.42 7.67 13.20
CA LEU A 40 -10.19 6.76 12.34
C LEU A 40 -11.70 6.89 12.55
N GLU A 41 -12.15 7.08 13.78
CA GLU A 41 -13.56 7.33 14.10
C GLU A 41 -14.06 8.60 13.42
N GLN A 42 -13.32 9.71 13.54
CA GLN A 42 -13.69 10.97 12.90
C GLN A 42 -13.65 10.88 11.37
N LEU A 43 -12.67 10.17 10.81
CA LEU A 43 -12.56 9.98 9.36
C LEU A 43 -13.76 9.21 8.79
N ASN A 44 -14.20 8.16 9.47
CA ASN A 44 -15.38 7.38 9.07
C ASN A 44 -16.65 8.24 9.16
N TYR A 45 -16.81 9.00 10.25
CA TYR A 45 -17.95 9.90 10.40
C TYR A 45 -18.04 10.90 9.25
N VAL A 46 -16.92 11.56 8.91
CA VAL A 46 -16.89 12.49 7.78
C VAL A 46 -17.20 11.77 6.46
N SER A 47 -16.60 10.59 6.23
CA SER A 47 -16.87 9.76 5.04
C SER A 47 -18.35 9.42 4.87
N ASP A 48 -19.05 9.08 5.95
CA ASP A 48 -20.48 8.74 5.93
C ASP A 48 -21.37 9.96 5.67
N THR A 49 -20.91 11.16 6.03
CA THR A 49 -21.63 12.41 5.78
C THR A 49 -21.41 12.97 4.38
N LEU A 50 -20.43 12.47 3.64
CA LEU A 50 -20.20 12.90 2.26
C LEU A 50 -21.31 12.34 1.36
N PRO A 51 -21.92 13.17 0.51
CA PRO A 51 -22.85 12.67 -0.50
C PRO A 51 -22.15 11.61 -1.33
N MET A 52 -22.69 10.39 -1.35
CA MET A 52 -22.24 9.40 -2.32
C MET A 52 -22.50 9.98 -3.70
N LEU A 53 -21.44 10.19 -4.48
CA LEU A 53 -21.53 10.50 -5.90
C LEU A 53 -22.21 9.30 -6.57
N SER A 54 -23.54 9.31 -6.64
CA SER A 54 -24.27 8.42 -7.52
C SER A 54 -23.81 8.73 -8.94
N GLU A 55 -23.30 7.73 -9.64
CA GLU A 55 -22.74 7.82 -11.00
C GLU A 55 -23.75 8.34 -12.05
N GLU A 56 -24.99 8.62 -11.64
CA GLU A 56 -26.12 8.99 -12.48
C GLU A 56 -26.67 10.38 -12.17
N GLU A 57 -25.84 11.42 -12.09
CA GLU A 57 -26.36 12.80 -12.10
C GLU A 57 -25.37 13.79 -12.74
N GLN A 58 -24.93 13.47 -13.97
CA GLN A 58 -24.49 14.49 -14.93
C GLN A 58 -25.71 15.28 -15.42
N ASN A 59 -26.36 16.06 -14.55
CA ASN A 59 -27.21 17.17 -14.96
C ASN A 59 -27.41 18.22 -13.85
N VAL A 60 -26.74 19.36 -14.08
CA VAL A 60 -27.09 20.74 -13.68
C VAL A 60 -26.74 21.21 -12.27
N VAL A 61 -25.56 21.85 -12.17
CA VAL A 61 -25.44 23.20 -11.56
C VAL A 61 -24.55 24.03 -12.50
N PRO A 62 -24.92 25.27 -12.90
CA PRO A 62 -23.98 26.17 -13.54
C PRO A 62 -22.99 26.66 -12.47
N ILE A 63 -21.91 25.89 -12.31
CA ILE A 63 -20.74 26.34 -11.57
C ILE A 63 -20.11 27.43 -12.43
N GLU A 64 -19.99 28.64 -11.89
CA GLU A 64 -19.22 29.71 -12.51
C GLU A 64 -17.82 29.18 -12.84
N THR A 65 -17.55 28.98 -14.12
CA THR A 65 -16.31 28.41 -14.61
C THR A 65 -15.20 29.46 -14.48
N LYS A 66 -14.57 29.50 -13.30
CA LYS A 66 -13.22 30.04 -13.20
C LYS A 66 -12.35 29.16 -14.10
N LYS A 67 -11.89 29.72 -15.23
CA LYS A 67 -11.03 29.05 -16.21
C LYS A 67 -9.82 28.46 -15.48
N MET A 68 -9.82 27.16 -15.25
CA MET A 68 -8.67 26.46 -14.68
C MET A 68 -7.68 26.09 -15.79
N PRO A 69 -6.36 26.24 -15.54
CA PRO A 69 -5.32 26.03 -16.53
C PRO A 69 -5.21 24.54 -16.90
N PHE A 70 -4.88 24.28 -18.16
CA PHE A 70 -4.78 23.00 -18.88
C PHE A 70 -3.88 21.90 -18.24
N TYR A 71 -3.37 22.12 -17.02
CA TYR A 71 -2.45 21.23 -16.31
C TYR A 71 -3.13 20.16 -15.43
N GLN A 72 -4.46 20.17 -15.31
CA GLN A 72 -5.22 19.30 -14.40
C GLN A 72 -5.71 17.95 -14.99
N HIS A 73 -5.23 17.54 -16.18
CA HIS A 73 -5.64 16.26 -16.74
C HIS A 73 -4.72 15.12 -16.26
N SER A 74 -5.29 14.10 -15.61
CA SER A 74 -4.60 12.88 -15.12
C SER A 74 -3.72 12.17 -16.17
N ILE A 75 -3.99 12.40 -17.46
CA ILE A 75 -3.20 11.90 -18.59
C ILE A 75 -1.79 12.55 -18.64
N PHE A 76 -1.66 13.80 -18.19
CA PHE A 76 -0.38 14.50 -18.17
C PHE A 76 0.60 13.84 -17.20
N HIS A 77 0.15 13.47 -16.00
CA HIS A 77 0.97 12.75 -15.02
C HIS A 77 1.43 11.39 -15.55
N TYR A 78 0.53 10.65 -16.21
CA TYR A 78 0.88 9.36 -16.81
C TYR A 78 1.89 9.50 -17.96
N THR A 79 1.74 10.54 -18.78
CA THR A 79 2.67 10.84 -19.88
C THR A 79 4.06 11.22 -19.37
N VAL A 80 4.13 12.03 -18.31
CA VAL A 80 5.40 12.39 -17.66
C VAL A 80 6.09 11.15 -17.07
N ALA A 81 5.35 10.31 -16.35
CA ALA A 81 5.90 9.07 -15.78
C ALA A 81 6.41 8.09 -16.85
N ALA A 82 5.64 7.90 -17.93
CA ALA A 82 6.03 7.06 -19.05
C ALA A 82 7.29 7.62 -19.77
N ALA A 83 7.36 8.93 -19.97
CA ALA A 83 8.51 9.58 -20.58
C ALA A 83 9.79 9.42 -19.74
N ILE A 84 9.69 9.58 -18.41
CA ILE A 84 10.82 9.36 -17.49
C ILE A 84 11.33 7.91 -17.59
N THR A 85 10.42 6.94 -17.59
CA THR A 85 10.78 5.52 -17.71
C THR A 85 11.49 5.25 -19.04
N PHE A 86 10.95 5.78 -20.14
CA PHE A 86 11.55 5.63 -21.46
C PHE A 86 12.93 6.30 -21.55
N LEU A 87 13.11 7.50 -20.99
CA LEU A 87 14.40 8.19 -20.93
C LEU A 87 15.44 7.41 -20.12
N LEU A 88 15.05 6.85 -18.97
CA LEU A 88 15.95 6.08 -18.12
C LEU A 88 16.33 4.73 -18.75
N LEU A 89 15.38 4.07 -19.43
CA LEU A 89 15.63 2.83 -20.18
C LEU A 89 16.55 3.07 -21.38
N THR A 90 16.29 4.13 -22.16
CA THR A 90 17.11 4.48 -23.33
C THR A 90 18.50 4.99 -22.95
N SER A 91 18.63 5.67 -21.81
CA SER A 91 19.92 6.11 -21.28
C SER A 91 20.74 4.99 -20.62
N GLY A 92 20.16 3.80 -20.39
CA GLY A 92 20.87 2.66 -19.80
C GLY A 92 21.15 2.76 -18.30
N MET A 93 20.65 3.77 -17.60
CA MET A 93 20.85 3.97 -16.16
C MET A 93 20.29 2.82 -15.32
N PHE A 94 19.20 2.19 -15.78
CA PHE A 94 18.60 1.01 -15.12
C PHE A 94 19.46 -0.27 -15.24
N HIS A 95 20.42 -0.33 -16.16
CA HIS A 95 21.27 -1.50 -16.35
C HIS A 95 22.16 -1.76 -15.12
N SER A 96 22.59 -0.69 -14.43
CA SER A 96 23.40 -0.79 -13.21
C SER A 96 22.64 -1.40 -12.04
N MET A 97 21.31 -1.27 -11.98
CA MET A 97 20.50 -1.79 -10.87
C MET A 97 20.16 -3.27 -11.04
N ILE A 98 19.92 -3.69 -12.28
CA ILE A 98 19.66 -5.09 -12.66
C ILE A 98 20.87 -5.98 -12.32
N GLY A 99 22.09 -5.46 -12.43
CA GLY A 99 23.32 -6.15 -12.03
C GLY A 99 23.35 -6.54 -10.54
N PHE A 100 22.69 -5.80 -9.65
CA PHE A 100 22.63 -6.18 -8.22
C PHE A 100 21.67 -7.34 -7.98
N ALA A 101 20.59 -7.46 -8.74
CA ALA A 101 19.68 -8.60 -8.66
C ALA A 101 20.33 -9.89 -9.19
N SER A 102 21.11 -9.81 -10.28
CA SER A 102 21.82 -10.98 -10.82
C SER A 102 22.95 -11.48 -9.90
N ASN A 103 23.62 -10.60 -9.14
CA ASN A 103 24.62 -11.02 -8.13
C ASN A 103 23.98 -11.74 -6.91
N ILE A 104 22.72 -11.42 -6.58
CA ILE A 104 21.96 -12.14 -5.55
C ILE A 104 21.50 -13.51 -6.09
N GLU A 105 21.23 -13.61 -7.38
CA GLU A 105 20.81 -14.84 -8.06
C GLU A 105 21.98 -15.83 -8.24
N GLU A 106 23.19 -15.36 -8.57
CA GLU A 106 24.38 -16.21 -8.74
C GLU A 106 24.83 -16.90 -7.44
N SER A 107 24.57 -16.29 -6.28
CA SER A 107 24.92 -16.85 -4.96
C SER A 107 23.81 -17.68 -4.30
N THR A 108 22.58 -17.67 -4.83
CA THR A 108 21.42 -18.35 -4.21
C THR A 108 20.77 -19.45 -5.07
N VAL A 109 21.03 -19.50 -6.39
CA VAL A 109 20.41 -20.51 -7.29
C VAL A 109 21.10 -21.88 -7.24
N GLN A 110 22.39 -21.97 -6.91
CA GLN A 110 23.11 -23.26 -6.98
C GLN A 110 22.86 -24.23 -5.79
N ASN A 111 22.20 -23.80 -4.69
CA ASN A 111 22.03 -24.63 -3.48
C ASN A 111 20.56 -24.92 -3.09
N ARG A 112 19.57 -24.24 -3.69
CA ARG A 112 18.19 -24.24 -3.15
C ARG A 112 17.21 -25.22 -3.81
N GLU A 113 17.46 -25.70 -5.02
CA GLU A 113 16.49 -26.60 -5.69
C GLU A 113 16.49 -28.03 -5.15
N GLU A 114 17.63 -28.55 -4.66
CA GLU A 114 17.66 -29.93 -4.18
C GLU A 114 17.21 -30.09 -2.72
N ALA A 115 17.49 -29.13 -1.82
CA ALA A 115 17.28 -29.35 -0.39
C ALA A 115 15.83 -29.12 0.07
N VAL A 116 15.12 -28.13 -0.49
CA VAL A 116 13.77 -27.78 -0.01
C VAL A 116 12.74 -28.81 -0.50
N SER A 117 12.82 -29.23 -1.77
CA SER A 117 11.95 -30.27 -2.32
C SER A 117 12.21 -31.64 -1.68
N LYS A 118 13.48 -32.06 -1.55
CA LYS A 118 13.84 -33.33 -0.90
C LYS A 118 13.41 -33.38 0.57
N ASN A 119 13.57 -32.28 1.32
CA ASN A 119 13.15 -32.25 2.74
C ASN A 119 11.63 -32.28 2.92
N VAL A 120 10.88 -31.61 2.05
CA VAL A 120 9.41 -31.65 2.08
C VAL A 120 8.89 -33.01 1.64
N MET A 121 9.48 -33.61 0.61
CA MET A 121 9.16 -34.96 0.14
C MET A 121 9.41 -36.01 1.22
N ASN A 122 10.59 -35.99 1.86
CA ASN A 122 10.93 -36.94 2.92
C ASN A 122 9.97 -36.82 4.12
N LYS A 123 9.53 -35.60 4.47
CA LYS A 123 8.52 -35.39 5.51
C LYS A 123 7.16 -35.95 5.10
N ALA A 124 6.72 -35.72 3.87
CA ALA A 124 5.45 -36.24 3.36
C ALA A 124 5.42 -37.78 3.31
N LEU A 125 6.51 -38.42 2.86
CA LEU A 125 6.64 -39.87 2.85
C LEU A 125 6.64 -40.46 4.26
N SER A 126 7.37 -39.85 5.20
CA SER A 126 7.36 -40.30 6.60
C SER A 126 5.97 -40.21 7.25
N PHE A 127 5.18 -39.20 6.87
CA PHE A 127 3.81 -39.03 7.35
C PHE A 127 2.86 -40.06 6.74
N LEU A 128 3.02 -40.38 5.45
CA LEU A 128 2.28 -41.45 4.77
C LEU A 128 2.55 -42.82 5.39
N GLU A 129 3.82 -43.15 5.64
CA GLU A 129 4.20 -44.41 6.31
C GLU A 129 3.63 -44.51 7.74
N LEU A 130 3.57 -43.38 8.47
CA LEU A 130 2.97 -43.33 9.79
C LEU A 130 1.46 -43.64 9.74
N ILE A 131 0.75 -43.09 8.74
CA ILE A 131 -0.68 -43.34 8.53
C ILE A 131 -0.92 -44.80 8.13
N GLU A 132 -0.12 -45.33 7.20
CA GLU A 132 -0.25 -46.72 6.74
C GLU A 132 -0.02 -47.71 7.88
N ARG A 133 1.00 -47.47 8.72
CA ARG A 133 1.27 -48.31 9.90
C ARG A 133 0.14 -48.24 10.92
N LYS A 134 -0.39 -47.04 11.20
CA LYS A 134 -1.53 -46.87 12.12
C LYS A 134 -2.76 -47.63 11.63
N HIS A 135 -3.04 -47.60 10.32
CA HIS A 135 -4.19 -48.28 9.73
C HIS A 135 -4.06 -49.81 9.72
N LYS A 136 -2.84 -50.33 9.85
CA LYS A 136 -2.53 -51.77 9.92
C LYS A 136 -2.59 -52.33 11.35
N GLU A 137 -2.49 -51.48 12.37
CA GLU A 137 -2.56 -51.87 13.79
C GLU A 137 -4.00 -51.89 14.35
N GLU A 138 -4.96 -51.26 13.66
CA GLU A 138 -6.39 -51.24 14.04
C GLU A 138 -7.25 -52.34 13.38
N LYS A 139 -6.64 -53.37 12.76
CA LYS A 139 -7.34 -54.54 12.18
C LYS A 139 -6.79 -55.85 12.73
#